data_AF-A0A2V5LQK1-F1
#
_entry.id   AF-A0A2V5LQK1-F1
#
_cell.length_a   1.000
_cell.length_b   1.000
_cell.length_c   1.000
_cell.angle_alpha   90.00
_cell.angle_beta   90.00
_cell.angle_gamma   90.00
#
_symmetry.space_group_name_H-M   'P 1'
#
loop_
_entity.id
_entity.type
_entity.pdbx_description
1 polymer ?
#
loop_
_entity_poly.entity_id
_entity_poly.type
_entity_poly.pdbx_seq_one_letter_code
_entity_poly.pdbx_strand_id
1 'polypeptide(L)'
;MYAALISIGALVAVYAYLPIAASHSPVINWGNPRSLQEIWWHITGRQYRVFLSFTPNVVGTQFVEFCRMALSEFGPAWLPVAVVLAFAGFTTAYKSDRTSFWFLSIVVISNLAYDLSYQIAEDKDAYYLPVFISIAIAAGLGIRWLIQMNFSKSTAANKPYWVAAIALLLVSATAFAANLPFNNRRHYFIAHDYAENLLSTVGPDGLLVTQDWQVVSPMFYVQEIEHRRRDAKVIDLNLLRRSWYFDYLKRAHPDLVERSREKIDRFVELLKQWERDPGAFAGNERLTQTISEAFFEMVRSIVTQERSVAPAYITNDLLAGDSSNGQATKWITQNYQLVPQGLVFELATDSTFQDSPERELQTRGLADGTLQFENDDVVELKVLPTYTTMLINRGRYLALFNQHERAIAVFKEALALNPRLTAAREGLAESTAKLRTP
;
A
#
# COMPACT_ATOMS: atom_id res chain seq x y z
N MET A 1 25.02 -21.42 -22.42
CA MET A 1 26.16 -20.90 -21.63
C MET A 1 26.15 -19.37 -21.59
N TYR A 2 26.31 -18.65 -22.70
CA TYR A 2 26.34 -17.18 -22.71
C TYR A 2 25.10 -16.52 -22.08
N ALA A 3 23.90 -16.97 -22.43
CA ALA A 3 22.66 -16.47 -21.82
C ALA A 3 22.66 -16.63 -20.28
N ALA A 4 23.10 -17.79 -19.78
CA ALA A 4 23.20 -18.03 -18.34
C ALA A 4 24.23 -17.12 -17.67
N LEU A 5 25.40 -16.91 -18.29
CA LEU A 5 26.42 -15.99 -17.80
C LEU A 5 25.90 -14.54 -17.76
N ILE A 6 25.17 -14.12 -18.79
CA ILE A 6 24.55 -12.78 -18.85
C ILE A 6 23.50 -12.64 -17.76
N SER A 7 22.62 -13.63 -17.56
CA SER A 7 21.59 -13.59 -16.51
C SER A 7 22.20 -13.57 -15.10
N ILE A 8 23.24 -14.36 -14.84
CA ILE A 8 23.95 -14.35 -13.55
C ILE A 8 24.67 -13.00 -13.36
N GLY A 9 25.33 -12.49 -14.40
CA GLY A 9 25.96 -11.17 -14.37
C GLY A 9 24.97 -10.04 -14.08
N ALA A 10 23.79 -10.07 -14.71
CA ALA A 10 22.72 -9.12 -14.45
C ALA A 10 22.19 -9.21 -13.02
N LEU A 11 21.99 -10.43 -12.49
CA LEU A 11 21.57 -10.65 -11.10
C LEU A 11 22.59 -10.06 -10.11
N VAL A 12 23.88 -10.33 -10.32
CA VAL A 12 24.96 -9.79 -9.49
C VAL A 12 25.01 -8.26 -9.61
N ALA A 13 24.86 -7.70 -10.80
CA ALA A 13 24.87 -6.25 -11.01
C ALA A 13 23.73 -5.55 -10.26
N VAL A 14 22.50 -6.10 -10.33
CA VAL A 14 21.34 -5.55 -9.61
C VAL A 14 21.57 -5.55 -8.10
N TYR A 15 22.06 -6.65 -7.52
CA TYR A 15 22.30 -6.71 -6.07
C TYR A 15 23.55 -5.94 -5.63
N ALA A 16 24.57 -5.80 -6.48
CA ALA A 16 25.76 -5.01 -6.19
C ALA A 16 25.48 -3.49 -6.16
N TYR A 17 24.44 -3.03 -6.86
CA TYR A 17 23.99 -1.63 -6.80
C TYR A 17 23.56 -1.22 -5.40
N LEU A 18 22.90 -2.11 -4.64
CA LEU A 18 22.33 -1.79 -3.33
C LEU A 18 23.35 -1.29 -2.29
N PRO A 19 24.48 -1.98 -2.02
CA PRO A 19 25.48 -1.46 -1.08
C PRO A 19 26.15 -0.17 -1.57
N ILE A 20 26.33 -0.01 -2.89
CA ILE A 20 26.87 1.22 -3.47
C ILE A 20 25.90 2.38 -3.19
N ALA A 21 24.62 2.23 -3.53
CA ALA A 21 23.60 3.22 -3.27
C ALA A 21 23.48 3.52 -1.77
N ALA A 22 23.44 2.50 -0.92
CA ALA A 22 23.36 2.65 0.53
C ALA A 22 24.55 3.44 1.11
N SER A 23 25.77 3.30 0.55
CA SER A 23 26.96 4.04 0.99
C SER A 23 26.83 5.56 0.79
N HIS A 24 26.02 5.99 -0.18
CA HIS A 24 25.75 7.41 -0.46
C HIS A 24 24.64 8.01 0.42
N SER A 25 24.13 7.26 1.40
CA SER A 25 23.10 7.73 2.35
C SER A 25 21.84 8.28 1.65
N PRO A 26 21.15 7.44 0.83
CA PRO A 26 19.95 7.86 0.13
C PRO A 26 18.89 8.32 1.13
N VAL A 27 17.92 9.12 0.66
CA VAL A 27 16.86 9.68 1.52
C VAL A 27 16.23 8.58 2.37
N ILE A 28 15.76 7.52 1.71
CA ILE A 28 15.26 6.30 2.36
C ILE A 28 16.23 5.15 2.07
N ASN A 29 16.88 4.64 3.11
CA ASN A 29 17.87 3.57 3.00
C ASN A 29 17.29 2.25 3.54
N TRP A 30 16.36 1.68 2.77
CA TRP A 30 15.52 0.56 3.21
C TRP A 30 16.33 -0.67 3.62
N GLY A 31 16.28 -1.04 4.90
CA GLY A 31 17.08 -2.15 5.44
C GLY A 31 18.59 -1.88 5.56
N ASN A 32 19.06 -0.71 5.11
CA ASN A 32 20.45 -0.25 5.17
C ASN A 32 21.50 -1.30 4.74
N PRO A 33 21.48 -1.81 3.48
CA PRO A 33 22.30 -2.95 3.04
C PRO A 33 23.80 -2.57 2.83
N ARG A 34 24.47 -2.07 3.88
CA ARG A 34 25.89 -1.64 3.84
C ARG A 34 26.88 -2.74 4.26
N SER A 35 26.42 -3.75 4.98
CA SER A 35 27.24 -4.88 5.40
C SER A 35 26.71 -6.18 4.81
N LEU A 36 27.56 -7.21 4.76
CA LEU A 36 27.21 -8.52 4.21
C LEU A 36 25.97 -9.12 4.88
N GLN A 37 25.78 -8.85 6.18
CA GLN A 37 24.63 -9.33 6.92
C GLN A 37 23.32 -8.72 6.41
N GLU A 38 23.22 -7.39 6.32
CA GLU A 38 22.00 -6.74 5.87
C GLU A 38 21.79 -6.80 4.34
N ILE A 39 22.86 -6.97 3.54
CA ILE A 39 22.73 -7.40 2.14
C ILE A 39 22.05 -8.78 2.07
N TRP A 40 22.50 -9.75 2.87
CA TRP A 40 21.89 -11.08 2.93
C TRP A 40 20.45 -11.02 3.42
N TRP A 41 20.14 -10.17 4.40
CA TRP A 41 18.76 -9.96 4.87
C TRP A 41 17.86 -9.39 3.79
N HIS A 42 18.38 -8.47 2.98
CA HIS A 42 17.65 -7.89 1.86
C HIS A 42 17.37 -8.94 0.78
N ILE A 43 18.40 -9.65 0.30
CA ILE A 43 18.27 -10.71 -0.71
C ILE A 43 17.25 -11.78 -0.29
N THR A 44 17.24 -12.13 0.99
CA THR A 44 16.36 -13.18 1.51
C THR A 44 15.03 -12.66 2.07
N GLY A 45 14.73 -11.38 1.86
CA GLY A 45 13.49 -10.73 2.30
C GLY A 45 13.23 -10.88 3.81
N ARG A 46 14.27 -10.92 4.66
CA ARG A 46 14.16 -11.29 6.10
C ARG A 46 13.04 -10.55 6.83
N GLN A 47 12.87 -9.25 6.57
CA GLN A 47 11.83 -8.41 7.20
C GLN A 47 10.40 -8.77 6.77
N TYR A 48 10.24 -9.40 5.61
CA TYR A 48 8.96 -9.70 4.97
C TYR A 48 8.54 -11.15 5.12
N ARG A 49 9.40 -12.02 5.68
CA ARG A 49 9.09 -13.45 5.86
C ARG A 49 7.87 -13.69 6.76
N VAL A 50 7.47 -12.72 7.59
CA VAL A 50 6.25 -12.79 8.39
C VAL A 50 4.99 -12.91 7.54
N PHE A 51 5.02 -12.44 6.29
CA PHE A 51 3.92 -12.56 5.34
C PHE A 51 3.91 -13.91 4.62
N LEU A 52 4.93 -14.75 4.77
CA LEU A 52 4.96 -16.09 4.18
C LEU A 52 4.13 -17.06 5.03
N SER A 53 3.19 -17.73 4.39
CA SER A 53 2.39 -18.79 4.99
C SER A 53 2.09 -19.88 3.97
N PHE A 54 2.49 -21.10 4.31
CA PHE A 54 2.36 -22.28 3.44
C PHE A 54 1.16 -23.14 3.81
N THR A 55 0.18 -22.59 4.54
CA THR A 55 -1.00 -23.35 4.93
C THR A 55 -1.90 -23.58 3.70
N PRO A 56 -2.52 -24.79 3.55
CA PRO A 56 -3.34 -25.08 2.38
C PRO A 56 -4.49 -24.10 2.15
N ASN A 57 -5.08 -23.56 3.23
CA ASN A 57 -6.16 -22.57 3.13
C ASN A 57 -5.68 -21.28 2.44
N VAL A 58 -4.55 -20.74 2.89
CA VAL A 58 -3.96 -19.51 2.34
C VAL A 58 -3.59 -19.70 0.88
N VAL A 59 -2.89 -20.78 0.56
CA VAL A 59 -2.50 -21.11 -0.82
C VAL A 59 -3.73 -21.26 -1.71
N GLY A 60 -4.80 -21.90 -1.20
CA GLY A 60 -6.07 -22.05 -1.91
C GLY A 60 -6.75 -20.71 -2.19
N THR A 61 -6.83 -19.83 -1.19
CA THR A 61 -7.39 -18.47 -1.36
C THR A 61 -6.59 -17.68 -2.39
N GLN A 62 -5.27 -17.62 -2.27
CA GLN A 62 -4.42 -16.89 -3.22
C GLN A 62 -4.52 -17.46 -4.64
N PHE A 63 -4.72 -18.78 -4.78
CA PHE A 63 -4.89 -19.41 -6.09
C PHE A 63 -6.23 -19.00 -6.76
N VAL A 64 -7.30 -18.89 -5.98
CA VAL A 64 -8.59 -18.38 -6.49
C VAL A 64 -8.44 -16.92 -6.93
N GLU A 65 -7.77 -16.09 -6.13
CA GLU A 65 -7.50 -14.70 -6.48
C GLU A 65 -6.64 -14.58 -7.75
N PHE A 66 -5.57 -15.39 -7.86
CA PHE A 66 -4.77 -15.48 -9.08
C PHE A 66 -5.61 -15.85 -10.30
N CYS A 67 -6.47 -16.87 -10.21
CA CYS A 67 -7.34 -17.26 -11.32
C CYS A 67 -8.26 -16.12 -11.75
N ARG A 68 -8.82 -15.38 -10.78
CA ARG A 68 -9.67 -14.21 -11.05
C ARG A 68 -8.89 -13.11 -11.78
N MET A 69 -7.71 -12.75 -11.28
CA MET A 69 -6.83 -11.72 -11.88
C MET A 69 -6.32 -12.14 -13.26
N ALA A 70 -5.90 -13.39 -13.43
CA ALA A 70 -5.45 -13.90 -14.72
C ALA A 70 -6.58 -13.88 -15.75
N LEU A 71 -7.83 -14.14 -15.34
CA LEU A 71 -8.96 -14.01 -16.24
C LEU A 71 -9.22 -12.55 -16.60
N SER A 72 -9.24 -11.62 -15.65
CA SER A 72 -9.49 -10.19 -15.94
C SER A 72 -8.40 -9.57 -16.84
N GLU A 73 -7.13 -9.89 -16.58
CA GLU A 73 -5.99 -9.34 -17.32
C GLU A 73 -6.05 -9.69 -18.82
N PHE A 74 -6.44 -10.92 -19.16
CA PHE A 74 -6.40 -11.44 -20.52
C PHE A 74 -7.72 -11.31 -21.31
N GLY A 75 -8.67 -10.51 -20.81
CA GLY A 75 -9.95 -10.19 -21.44
C GLY A 75 -11.15 -10.68 -20.62
N PRO A 76 -12.38 -10.60 -21.15
CA PRO A 76 -13.52 -11.07 -20.40
C PRO A 76 -13.46 -12.58 -20.15
N ALA A 77 -13.77 -13.04 -18.93
CA ALA A 77 -13.71 -14.45 -18.54
C ALA A 77 -14.53 -15.40 -19.44
N TRP A 78 -15.57 -14.89 -20.11
CA TRP A 78 -16.39 -15.65 -21.06
C TRP A 78 -15.74 -15.84 -22.44
N LEU A 79 -14.62 -15.17 -22.72
CA LEU A 79 -13.84 -15.28 -23.96
C LEU A 79 -12.32 -15.42 -23.65
N PRO A 80 -11.86 -16.54 -23.07
CA PRO A 80 -10.48 -16.72 -22.60
C PRO A 80 -9.49 -17.05 -23.74
N VAL A 81 -9.56 -16.33 -24.85
CA VAL A 81 -8.81 -16.66 -26.08
C VAL A 81 -7.31 -16.60 -25.85
N ALA A 82 -6.81 -15.57 -25.16
CA ALA A 82 -5.38 -15.45 -24.85
C ALA A 82 -4.86 -16.61 -23.99
N VAL A 83 -5.66 -17.08 -23.01
CA VAL A 83 -5.29 -18.24 -22.17
C VAL A 83 -5.24 -19.53 -22.98
N VAL A 84 -6.21 -19.76 -23.85
CA VAL A 84 -6.22 -20.93 -24.77
C VAL A 84 -5.02 -20.88 -25.72
N LEU A 85 -4.69 -19.71 -26.26
CA LEU A 85 -3.51 -19.50 -27.09
C LEU A 85 -2.23 -19.74 -26.29
N ALA A 86 -2.16 -19.31 -25.04
CA ALA A 86 -1.00 -19.56 -24.18
C ALA A 86 -0.77 -21.06 -23.98
N PHE A 87 -1.83 -21.84 -23.77
CA PHE A 87 -1.73 -23.30 -23.68
C PHE A 87 -1.22 -23.93 -25.00
N ALA A 88 -1.75 -23.48 -26.15
CA ALA A 88 -1.25 -23.89 -27.47
C ALA A 88 0.23 -23.49 -27.67
N GLY A 89 0.63 -22.33 -27.14
CA GLY A 89 2.01 -21.87 -27.15
C GLY A 89 2.95 -22.71 -26.32
N PHE A 90 2.59 -23.01 -25.07
CA PHE A 90 3.37 -23.90 -24.21
C PHE A 90 3.52 -25.30 -24.82
N THR A 91 2.43 -25.87 -25.34
CA THR A 91 2.48 -27.20 -25.99
C THR A 91 3.33 -27.19 -27.26
N THR A 92 3.32 -26.10 -28.02
CA THR A 92 4.19 -25.95 -29.20
C THR A 92 5.64 -25.75 -28.80
N ALA A 93 5.92 -24.86 -27.86
CA ALA A 93 7.27 -24.63 -27.33
C ALA A 93 7.87 -25.93 -26.78
N TYR A 94 7.09 -26.73 -26.06
CA TYR A 94 7.53 -28.05 -25.60
C TYR A 94 7.97 -28.96 -26.75
N LYS A 95 7.34 -28.88 -27.92
CA LYS A 95 7.68 -29.72 -29.07
C LYS A 95 8.84 -29.17 -29.90
N SER A 96 8.92 -27.85 -30.08
CA SER A 96 9.81 -27.22 -31.06
C SER A 96 10.91 -26.33 -30.47
N ASP A 97 10.74 -25.83 -29.25
CA ASP A 97 11.70 -24.96 -28.55
C ASP A 97 11.67 -25.21 -27.04
N ARG A 98 12.38 -26.27 -26.62
CA ARG A 98 12.49 -26.70 -25.23
C ARG A 98 13.06 -25.60 -24.32
N THR A 99 13.92 -24.74 -24.85
CA THR A 99 14.55 -23.67 -24.08
C THR A 99 13.50 -22.65 -23.65
N SER A 100 12.71 -22.14 -24.61
CA SER A 100 11.63 -21.19 -24.31
C SER A 100 10.56 -21.81 -23.41
N PHE A 101 10.21 -23.08 -23.63
CA PHE A 101 9.27 -23.79 -22.75
C PHE A 101 9.77 -23.78 -21.30
N TRP A 102 10.99 -24.29 -21.05
CA TRP A 102 11.50 -24.38 -19.68
C TRP A 102 11.73 -23.01 -19.06
N PHE A 103 12.20 -22.04 -19.82
CA PHE A 103 12.36 -20.66 -19.34
C PHE A 103 11.03 -20.10 -18.84
N LEU A 104 9.98 -20.10 -19.66
CA LEU A 104 8.66 -19.57 -19.30
C LEU A 104 8.03 -20.38 -18.16
N SER A 105 8.15 -21.72 -18.19
CA SER A 105 7.61 -22.57 -17.11
C SER A 105 8.31 -22.34 -15.77
N ILE A 106 9.64 -22.15 -15.76
CA ILE A 106 10.37 -21.84 -14.52
C ILE A 106 9.94 -20.50 -13.96
N VAL A 107 9.76 -19.47 -14.79
CA VAL A 107 9.24 -18.16 -14.35
C VAL A 107 7.85 -18.33 -13.72
N VAL A 108 6.92 -18.98 -14.43
CA VAL A 108 5.55 -19.20 -13.92
C VAL A 108 5.55 -19.97 -12.61
N ILE A 109 6.25 -21.13 -12.55
CA ILE A 109 6.26 -21.99 -11.37
C ILE A 109 6.91 -21.27 -10.18
N SER A 110 8.04 -20.59 -10.40
CA SER A 110 8.78 -19.95 -9.32
C SER A 110 8.03 -18.73 -8.76
N ASN A 111 7.41 -17.93 -9.62
CA ASN A 111 6.63 -16.77 -9.20
C ASN A 111 5.38 -17.22 -8.46
N LEU A 112 4.60 -18.18 -9.00
CA LEU A 112 3.42 -18.71 -8.32
C LEU A 112 3.76 -19.40 -7.00
N ALA A 113 4.88 -20.12 -6.90
CA ALA A 113 5.32 -20.72 -5.64
C ALA A 113 5.52 -19.66 -4.54
N TYR A 114 6.03 -18.48 -4.93
CA TYR A 114 6.18 -17.34 -4.02
C TYR A 114 4.83 -16.67 -3.73
N ASP A 115 4.11 -16.21 -4.76
CA ASP A 115 2.90 -15.39 -4.61
C ASP A 115 1.78 -16.12 -3.88
N LEU A 116 1.58 -17.42 -4.17
CA LEU A 116 0.55 -18.22 -3.51
C LEU A 116 0.85 -18.43 -2.02
N SER A 117 2.10 -18.27 -1.62
CA SER A 117 2.53 -18.39 -0.22
C SER A 117 2.71 -17.04 0.47
N TYR A 118 2.57 -15.92 -0.25
CA TYR A 118 2.84 -14.58 0.26
C TYR A 118 1.54 -13.82 0.52
N GLN A 119 1.21 -13.60 1.80
CA GLN A 119 0.01 -12.90 2.22
C GLN A 119 0.25 -11.39 2.28
N ILE A 120 -0.08 -10.70 1.19
CA ILE A 120 -0.22 -9.25 1.17
C ILE A 120 -1.68 -8.87 0.89
N ALA A 121 -2.16 -7.80 1.51
CA ALA A 121 -3.53 -7.35 1.29
C ALA A 121 -3.65 -6.61 -0.05
N GLU A 122 -2.72 -5.71 -0.34
CA GLU A 122 -2.71 -4.82 -1.52
C GLU A 122 -1.72 -5.24 -2.62
N ASP A 123 -1.79 -4.56 -3.77
CA ASP A 123 -0.82 -4.58 -4.89
C ASP A 123 -0.42 -5.98 -5.41
N LYS A 124 -1.31 -6.97 -5.24
CA LYS A 124 -1.05 -8.37 -5.64
C LYS A 124 -0.81 -8.52 -7.14
N ASP A 125 -1.49 -7.71 -7.95
CA ASP A 125 -1.36 -7.66 -9.41
C ASP A 125 0.09 -7.42 -9.84
N ALA A 126 0.81 -6.53 -9.16
CA ALA A 126 2.21 -6.25 -9.44
C ALA A 126 3.12 -7.47 -9.25
N TYR A 127 2.82 -8.33 -8.26
CA TYR A 127 3.56 -9.56 -8.01
C TYR A 127 3.34 -10.61 -9.10
N TYR A 128 2.15 -10.65 -9.71
CA TYR A 128 1.82 -11.60 -10.79
C TYR A 128 2.31 -11.18 -12.18
N LEU A 129 2.86 -9.98 -12.35
CA LEU A 129 3.37 -9.48 -13.64
C LEU A 129 4.31 -10.46 -14.37
N PRO A 130 5.29 -11.13 -13.72
CA PRO A 130 6.14 -12.11 -14.41
C PRO A 130 5.36 -13.30 -14.98
N VAL A 131 4.30 -13.75 -14.29
CA VAL A 131 3.39 -14.80 -14.78
C VAL A 131 2.58 -14.28 -15.96
N PHE A 132 2.00 -13.09 -15.86
CA PHE A 132 1.21 -12.48 -16.93
C PHE A 132 2.07 -12.26 -18.19
N ILE A 133 3.27 -11.70 -18.06
CA ILE A 133 4.21 -11.57 -19.19
C ILE A 133 4.51 -12.93 -19.82
N SER A 134 4.72 -13.98 -19.01
CA SER A 134 4.98 -15.34 -19.51
C SER A 134 3.79 -15.92 -20.26
N ILE A 135 2.57 -15.71 -19.78
CA ILE A 135 1.32 -16.10 -20.45
C ILE A 135 1.17 -15.35 -21.77
N ALA A 136 1.44 -14.04 -21.80
CA ALA A 136 1.37 -13.23 -23.01
C ALA A 136 2.37 -13.70 -24.09
N ILE A 137 3.62 -13.98 -23.70
CA ILE A 137 4.64 -14.53 -24.61
C ILE A 137 4.19 -15.91 -25.12
N ALA A 138 3.71 -16.78 -24.24
CA ALA A 138 3.18 -18.09 -24.63
C ALA A 138 2.00 -17.93 -25.60
N ALA A 139 1.09 -16.99 -25.37
CA ALA A 139 -0.02 -16.72 -26.29
C ALA A 139 0.49 -16.34 -27.68
N GLY A 140 1.55 -15.51 -27.77
CA GLY A 140 2.24 -15.21 -29.03
C GLY A 140 2.79 -16.46 -29.74
N LEU A 141 3.37 -17.41 -29.00
CA LEU A 141 3.81 -18.70 -29.55
C LEU A 141 2.62 -19.55 -30.04
N GLY A 142 1.48 -19.51 -29.35
CA GLY A 142 0.24 -20.18 -29.77
C GLY A 142 -0.34 -19.59 -31.05
N ILE A 143 -0.29 -18.26 -31.21
CA ILE A 143 -0.67 -17.57 -32.45
C ILE A 143 0.25 -18.01 -33.59
N ARG A 144 1.57 -18.07 -33.37
CA ARG A 144 2.53 -18.59 -34.35
C ARG A 144 2.19 -20.03 -34.76
N TRP A 145 1.81 -20.88 -33.82
CA TRP A 145 1.39 -22.25 -34.11
C TRP A 145 0.12 -22.30 -34.97
N LEU A 146 -0.91 -21.50 -34.63
CA LEU A 146 -2.16 -21.40 -35.41
C LEU A 146 -1.91 -20.91 -36.83
N ILE A 147 -1.02 -19.93 -36.98
CA ILE A 147 -0.51 -19.47 -38.27
C ILE A 147 0.00 -20.72 -39.01
N GLN A 148 1.06 -21.36 -38.51
CA GLN A 148 1.76 -22.48 -39.16
C GLN A 148 0.86 -23.69 -39.50
N MET A 149 -0.10 -24.04 -38.66
CA MET A 149 -1.01 -25.18 -38.89
C MET A 149 -1.89 -24.97 -40.14
N ASN A 150 -2.28 -23.73 -40.42
CA ASN A 150 -3.07 -23.38 -41.61
C ASN A 150 -2.25 -23.31 -42.91
N PHE A 151 -0.91 -23.33 -42.86
CA PHE A 151 -0.04 -23.34 -44.05
C PHE A 151 0.25 -24.75 -44.58
N SER A 152 0.22 -25.77 -43.72
CA SER A 152 0.63 -27.14 -44.11
C SER A 152 -0.33 -27.82 -45.10
N LYS A 153 -1.47 -27.21 -45.45
CA LYS A 153 -2.52 -27.84 -46.29
C LYS A 153 -3.07 -27.00 -47.45
N SER A 154 -2.57 -25.80 -47.74
CA SER A 154 -3.11 -24.97 -48.84
C SER A 154 -2.06 -24.14 -49.57
N THR A 155 -2.06 -24.24 -50.90
CA THR A 155 -1.19 -23.52 -51.87
C THR A 155 -1.64 -22.08 -52.16
N ALA A 156 -2.65 -21.54 -51.49
CA ALA A 156 -3.10 -20.16 -51.67
C ALA A 156 -2.36 -19.20 -50.70
N ALA A 157 -1.25 -18.63 -51.17
CA ALA A 157 -0.19 -17.97 -50.39
C ALA A 157 -0.57 -16.78 -49.46
N ASN A 158 -1.80 -16.25 -49.46
CA ASN A 158 -2.13 -15.01 -48.72
C ASN A 158 -3.33 -15.09 -47.75
N LYS A 159 -4.07 -16.21 -47.67
CA LYS A 159 -5.25 -16.33 -46.80
C LYS A 159 -5.02 -16.61 -45.30
N PRO A 160 -3.95 -17.28 -44.84
CA PRO A 160 -3.78 -17.56 -43.40
C PRO A 160 -3.27 -16.36 -42.58
N TYR A 161 -2.56 -15.40 -43.20
CA TYR A 161 -1.99 -14.25 -42.49
C TYR A 161 -3.06 -13.26 -41.99
N TRP A 162 -4.10 -12.99 -42.79
CA TRP A 162 -5.15 -12.06 -42.38
C TRP A 162 -6.02 -12.63 -41.26
N VAL A 163 -6.28 -13.94 -41.23
CA VAL A 163 -7.05 -14.58 -40.14
C VAL A 163 -6.30 -14.48 -38.83
N ALA A 164 -4.99 -14.79 -38.84
CA ALA A 164 -4.18 -14.68 -37.65
C ALA A 164 -3.95 -13.22 -37.21
N ALA A 165 -3.82 -12.30 -38.16
CA ALA A 165 -3.74 -10.87 -37.86
C ALA A 165 -5.04 -10.34 -37.26
N ILE A 166 -6.21 -10.76 -37.76
CA ILE A 166 -7.51 -10.43 -37.17
C ILE A 166 -7.66 -11.06 -35.79
N ALA A 167 -7.27 -12.33 -35.60
CA ALA A 167 -7.34 -12.97 -34.30
C ALA A 167 -6.45 -12.28 -33.27
N LEU A 168 -5.21 -11.93 -33.64
CA LEU A 168 -4.30 -11.16 -32.80
C LEU A 168 -4.89 -9.78 -32.47
N LEU A 169 -5.38 -9.06 -33.48
CA LEU A 169 -5.97 -7.74 -33.29
C LEU A 169 -7.22 -7.79 -32.40
N LEU A 170 -8.09 -8.78 -32.58
CA LEU A 170 -9.26 -8.97 -31.73
C LEU A 170 -8.88 -9.26 -30.29
N VAL A 171 -7.97 -10.21 -30.04
CA VAL A 171 -7.51 -10.55 -28.69
C VAL A 171 -6.88 -9.34 -28.00
N SER A 172 -5.97 -8.64 -28.67
CA SER A 172 -5.32 -7.46 -28.12
C SER A 172 -6.31 -6.30 -27.93
N ALA A 173 -7.24 -6.07 -28.86
CA ALA A 173 -8.24 -5.02 -28.73
C ALA A 173 -9.25 -5.30 -27.61
N THR A 174 -9.68 -6.55 -27.43
CA THR A 174 -10.59 -6.92 -26.34
C THR A 174 -9.93 -6.79 -24.98
N ALA A 175 -8.68 -7.26 -24.84
CA ALA A 175 -7.93 -7.11 -23.59
C ALA A 175 -7.66 -5.62 -23.29
N PHE A 176 -7.26 -4.84 -24.29
CA PHE A 176 -7.05 -3.40 -24.14
C PHE A 176 -8.34 -2.69 -23.73
N ALA A 177 -9.46 -2.92 -24.42
CA ALA A 177 -10.73 -2.26 -24.11
C ALA A 177 -11.28 -2.63 -22.73
N ALA A 178 -11.13 -3.89 -22.30
CA ALA A 178 -11.59 -4.35 -20.99
C ALA A 178 -10.77 -3.73 -19.84
N ASN A 179 -9.45 -3.59 -20.03
CA ASN A 179 -8.55 -3.09 -18.99
C ASN A 179 -8.37 -1.56 -19.01
N LEU A 180 -8.69 -0.87 -20.12
CA LEU A 180 -8.46 0.57 -20.27
C LEU A 180 -9.10 1.43 -19.15
N PRO A 181 -10.36 1.20 -18.71
CA PRO A 181 -10.97 2.00 -17.66
C PRO A 181 -10.24 1.95 -16.32
N PHE A 182 -9.66 0.79 -15.98
CA PHE A 182 -8.99 0.55 -14.69
C PHE A 182 -7.48 0.90 -14.75
N ASN A 183 -6.84 0.67 -15.90
CA ASN A 183 -5.40 0.88 -16.07
C ASN A 183 -5.03 2.28 -16.58
N ASN A 184 -6.00 3.08 -17.06
CA ASN A 184 -5.73 4.45 -17.47
C ASN A 184 -5.58 5.39 -16.25
N ARG A 185 -4.33 5.59 -15.82
CA ARG A 185 -4.00 6.45 -14.67
C ARG A 185 -3.75 7.93 -15.03
N ARG A 186 -4.15 8.42 -16.21
CA ARG A 186 -3.88 9.80 -16.67
C ARG A 186 -4.39 10.88 -15.72
N HIS A 187 -5.48 10.61 -15.00
CA HIS A 187 -6.09 11.53 -14.04
C HIS A 187 -6.09 10.98 -12.61
N TYR A 188 -5.17 10.05 -12.30
CA TYR A 188 -5.06 9.43 -10.99
C TYR A 188 -4.25 10.30 -10.03
N PHE A 189 -4.92 11.21 -9.32
CA PHE A 189 -4.31 12.12 -8.35
C PHE A 189 -4.57 11.75 -6.88
N ILE A 190 -5.26 10.63 -6.64
CA ILE A 190 -5.81 10.26 -5.33
C ILE A 190 -4.75 10.23 -4.23
N ALA A 191 -3.61 9.59 -4.48
CA ALA A 191 -2.54 9.49 -3.48
C ALA A 191 -1.93 10.86 -3.14
N HIS A 192 -1.82 11.75 -4.14
CA HIS A 192 -1.34 13.12 -3.96
C HIS A 192 -2.34 13.96 -3.17
N ASP A 193 -3.61 13.91 -3.56
CA ASP A 193 -4.69 14.64 -2.88
C ASP A 193 -4.89 14.16 -1.44
N TYR A 194 -4.76 12.85 -1.22
CA TYR A 194 -4.86 12.28 0.12
C TYR A 194 -3.76 12.81 1.03
N ALA A 195 -2.51 12.83 0.56
CA ALA A 195 -1.38 13.40 1.30
C ALA A 195 -1.55 14.91 1.53
N GLU A 196 -1.95 15.69 0.51
CA GLU A 196 -2.17 17.13 0.65
C GLU A 196 -3.35 17.43 1.61
N ASN A 197 -4.45 16.68 1.55
CA ASN A 197 -5.58 16.84 2.46
C ASN A 197 -5.18 16.57 3.93
N LEU A 198 -4.41 15.50 4.17
CA LEU A 198 -3.86 15.20 5.50
C LEU A 198 -2.93 16.33 5.98
N LEU A 199 -1.93 16.70 5.16
CA LEU A 199 -0.95 17.71 5.51
C LEU A 199 -1.57 19.10 5.70
N SER A 200 -2.59 19.46 4.92
CA SER A 200 -3.28 20.76 5.05
C SER A 200 -3.91 20.99 6.42
N THR A 201 -4.18 19.91 7.16
CA THR A 201 -4.73 19.96 8.50
C THR A 201 -3.64 20.04 9.57
N VAL A 202 -2.50 19.40 9.35
CA VAL A 202 -1.39 19.38 10.31
C VAL A 202 -0.84 20.81 10.46
N GLY A 203 -0.87 21.34 11.68
CA GLY A 203 -0.33 22.67 12.01
C GLY A 203 1.19 22.78 11.76
N PRO A 204 1.77 24.00 11.76
CA PRO A 204 3.21 24.20 11.60
C PRO A 204 4.02 23.38 12.61
N ASP A 205 5.08 22.72 12.14
CA ASP A 205 5.95 21.84 12.94
C ASP A 205 5.24 20.68 13.66
N GLY A 206 3.99 20.41 13.28
CA GLY A 206 3.11 19.45 13.92
C GLY A 206 3.52 18.00 13.69
N LEU A 207 3.19 17.14 14.66
CA LEU A 207 3.43 15.70 14.61
C LEU A 207 2.19 14.99 14.06
N LEU A 208 2.34 14.15 13.05
CA LEU A 208 1.32 13.18 12.62
C LEU A 208 1.82 11.76 12.89
N VAL A 209 1.11 11.04 13.76
CA VAL A 209 1.38 9.62 14.02
C VAL A 209 0.36 8.76 13.27
N THR A 210 0.86 7.81 12.49
CA THR A 210 0.04 6.92 11.68
C THR A 210 0.57 5.48 11.74
N GLN A 211 -0.23 4.51 11.35
CA GLN A 211 0.20 3.16 10.99
C GLN A 211 -0.32 2.76 9.59
N ASP A 212 -0.87 3.72 8.83
CA ASP A 212 -1.43 3.52 7.51
C ASP A 212 -0.38 3.76 6.42
N TRP A 213 -0.06 2.70 5.68
CA TRP A 213 0.86 2.78 4.55
C TRP A 213 0.36 3.71 3.44
N GLN A 214 -0.97 3.87 3.30
CA GLN A 214 -1.57 4.78 2.32
C GLN A 214 -1.34 6.25 2.66
N VAL A 215 -0.91 6.54 3.89
CA VAL A 215 -0.49 7.87 4.35
C VAL A 215 1.02 8.04 4.14
N VAL A 216 1.80 7.10 4.68
CA VAL A 216 3.26 7.21 4.75
C VAL A 216 3.92 7.19 3.37
N SER A 217 3.49 6.27 2.50
CA SER A 217 4.07 6.08 1.17
C SER A 217 4.01 7.34 0.29
N PRO A 218 2.83 7.96 0.06
CA PRO A 218 2.77 9.21 -0.70
C PRO A 218 3.40 10.40 0.02
N MET A 219 3.38 10.43 1.36
CA MET A 219 4.03 11.50 2.13
C MET A 219 5.54 11.54 1.92
N PHE A 220 6.21 10.39 1.79
CA PHE A 220 7.63 10.39 1.41
C PHE A 220 7.87 11.12 0.09
N TYR A 221 7.04 10.90 -0.92
CA TYR A 221 7.17 11.59 -2.20
C TYR A 221 6.89 13.10 -2.08
N VAL A 222 5.78 13.48 -1.46
CA VAL A 222 5.35 14.88 -1.31
C VAL A 222 6.35 15.69 -0.48
N GLN A 223 6.90 15.13 0.59
CA GLN A 223 7.88 15.83 1.43
C GLN A 223 9.29 15.80 0.83
N GLU A 224 9.78 14.65 0.37
CA GLU A 224 11.19 14.50 -0.03
C GLU A 224 11.45 14.92 -1.48
N ILE A 225 10.49 14.74 -2.38
CA ILE A 225 10.64 15.06 -3.81
C ILE A 225 9.97 16.38 -4.17
N GLU A 226 8.73 16.62 -3.70
CA GLU A 226 8.02 17.87 -4.01
C GLU A 226 8.35 19.02 -3.04
N HIS A 227 9.08 18.73 -1.96
CA HIS A 227 9.48 19.71 -0.94
C HIS A 227 8.29 20.41 -0.23
N ARG A 228 7.13 19.75 -0.16
CA ARG A 228 5.92 20.27 0.47
C ARG A 228 5.90 19.91 1.96
N ARG A 229 5.50 20.87 2.80
CA ARG A 229 5.26 20.67 4.26
C ARG A 229 6.34 19.83 4.96
N ARG A 230 7.61 20.12 4.70
CA ARG A 230 8.76 19.47 5.37
C ARG A 230 8.85 19.78 6.87
N ASP A 231 8.13 20.81 7.32
CA ASP A 231 7.94 21.14 8.72
C ASP A 231 7.11 20.07 9.46
N ALA A 232 6.13 19.46 8.79
CA ALA A 232 5.29 18.44 9.39
C ALA A 232 6.10 17.15 9.61
N LYS A 233 6.07 16.62 10.84
CA LYS A 233 6.76 15.39 11.22
C LYS A 233 5.78 14.23 11.09
N VAL A 234 5.98 13.36 10.10
CA VAL A 234 5.12 12.19 9.90
C VAL A 234 5.86 10.94 10.39
N ILE A 235 5.26 10.23 11.35
CA ILE A 235 5.83 9.03 11.94
C ILE A 235 4.90 7.84 11.73
N ASP A 236 5.47 6.76 11.19
CA ASP A 236 4.83 5.46 11.12
C ASP A 236 5.23 4.57 12.30
N LEU A 237 4.25 4.15 13.11
CA LEU A 237 4.48 3.22 14.23
C LEU A 237 5.06 1.87 13.77
N ASN A 238 4.76 1.42 12.55
CA ASN A 238 5.29 0.18 12.01
C ASN A 238 6.77 0.34 11.60
N LEU A 239 7.13 1.46 10.98
CA LEU A 239 8.53 1.74 10.63
C LEU A 239 9.39 2.06 11.85
N LEU A 240 8.82 2.56 12.95
CA LEU A 240 9.53 2.66 14.23
C LEU A 240 10.06 1.29 14.72
N ARG A 241 9.57 0.15 14.20
CA ARG A 241 10.11 -1.19 14.49
C ARG A 241 11.24 -1.60 13.54
N ARG A 242 11.85 -0.66 12.83
CA ARG A 242 12.96 -0.89 11.91
C ARG A 242 14.10 0.05 12.26
N SER A 243 15.27 -0.49 12.59
CA SER A 243 16.38 0.34 13.09
C SER A 243 16.84 1.39 12.08
N TRP A 244 16.78 1.08 10.78
CA TRP A 244 17.12 1.99 9.68
C TRP A 244 16.20 3.23 9.61
N TYR A 245 14.96 3.15 10.12
CA TYR A 245 14.03 4.28 10.08
C TYR A 245 14.49 5.42 11.00
N PHE A 246 15.17 5.12 12.10
CA PHE A 246 15.76 6.13 12.97
C PHE A 246 16.92 6.88 12.32
N ASP A 247 17.64 6.26 11.37
CA ASP A 247 18.65 6.95 10.57
C ASP A 247 18.00 7.94 9.57
N TYR A 248 16.78 7.65 9.11
CA TYR A 248 15.95 8.62 8.38
C TYR A 248 15.46 9.73 9.30
N LEU A 249 14.83 9.41 10.44
CA LEU A 249 14.32 10.42 11.39
C LEU A 249 15.42 11.36 11.89
N LYS A 250 16.63 10.86 12.16
CA LYS A 250 17.78 11.71 12.56
C LYS A 250 18.16 12.75 11.50
N ARG A 251 17.93 12.46 10.22
CA ARG A 251 18.25 13.38 9.10
C ARG A 251 17.07 14.30 8.78
N ALA A 252 15.86 13.75 8.74
CA ALA A 252 14.65 14.48 8.36
C ALA A 252 14.13 15.38 9.50
N HIS A 253 14.16 14.88 10.74
CA HIS A 253 13.58 15.53 11.93
C HIS A 253 14.54 15.42 13.14
N PRO A 254 15.74 16.04 13.08
CA PRO A 254 16.76 15.91 14.12
C PRO A 254 16.28 16.42 15.49
N ASP A 255 15.44 17.45 15.49
CA ASP A 255 14.86 18.06 16.69
C ASP A 255 13.91 17.11 17.44
N LEU A 256 13.11 16.35 16.69
CA LEU A 256 12.24 15.30 17.23
C LEU A 256 13.06 14.20 17.89
N VAL A 257 14.13 13.75 17.22
CA VAL A 257 15.01 12.73 17.77
C VAL A 257 15.73 13.23 19.02
N GLU A 258 16.16 14.50 19.05
CA GLU A 258 16.83 15.08 20.21
C GLU A 258 15.93 15.10 21.45
N ARG A 259 14.69 15.58 21.31
CA ARG A 259 13.76 15.71 22.45
C ARG A 259 13.40 14.38 23.11
N SER A 260 13.46 13.28 22.35
CA SER A 260 13.17 11.92 22.84
C SER A 260 14.39 10.99 22.82
N ARG A 261 15.60 11.56 22.74
CA ARG A 261 16.87 10.84 22.53
C ARG A 261 17.07 9.66 23.48
N GLU A 262 16.87 9.88 24.78
CA GLU A 262 17.10 8.86 25.80
C GLU A 262 16.23 7.61 25.55
N LYS A 263 14.94 7.80 25.25
CA LYS A 263 14.00 6.69 25.01
C LYS A 263 14.20 6.05 23.64
N ILE A 264 14.52 6.87 22.62
CA ILE A 264 14.85 6.38 21.27
C ILE A 264 16.11 5.51 21.31
N ASP A 265 17.22 6.00 21.87
CA ASP A 265 18.50 5.28 21.88
C ASP A 265 18.37 3.96 22.65
N ARG A 266 17.63 3.95 23.78
CA ARG A 266 17.33 2.73 24.53
C ARG A 266 16.56 1.71 23.71
N PHE A 267 15.50 2.12 23.03
CA PHE A 267 14.71 1.20 22.20
C PHE A 267 15.51 0.72 20.99
N VAL A 268 16.24 1.59 20.30
CA VAL A 268 17.05 1.25 19.13
C VAL A 268 18.15 0.25 19.46
N GLU A 269 18.76 0.36 20.65
CA GLU A 269 19.73 -0.64 21.14
C GLU A 269 19.10 -2.03 21.22
N LEU A 270 17.93 -2.15 21.88
CA LEU A 270 17.19 -3.41 22.01
C LEU A 270 16.72 -3.92 20.65
N LEU A 271 16.24 -3.02 19.78
CA LEU A 271 15.78 -3.37 18.44
C LEU A 271 16.91 -3.96 17.60
N LYS A 272 18.13 -3.38 17.63
CA LYS A 272 19.29 -3.93 16.92
C LYS A 272 19.70 -5.31 17.44
N GLN A 273 19.56 -5.56 18.74
CA GLN A 273 19.77 -6.90 19.31
C GLN A 273 18.73 -7.88 18.79
N TRP A 274 17.45 -7.48 18.78
CA TRP A 274 16.35 -8.28 18.25
C TRP A 274 16.50 -8.57 16.76
N GLU A 275 16.86 -7.57 15.94
CA GLU A 275 17.06 -7.76 14.49
C GLU A 275 18.18 -8.76 14.19
N ARG A 276 19.24 -8.78 15.00
CA ARG A 276 20.35 -9.75 14.89
C ARG A 276 19.87 -11.15 15.25
N ASP A 277 19.27 -11.32 16.43
CA ASP A 277 18.80 -12.61 16.95
C ASP A 277 17.38 -12.52 17.55
N PRO A 278 16.33 -12.66 16.71
CA PRO A 278 14.95 -12.69 17.19
C PRO A 278 14.66 -13.90 18.08
N GLY A 279 15.41 -15.00 17.92
CA GLY A 279 15.20 -16.24 18.67
C GLY A 279 15.50 -16.06 20.17
N ALA A 280 16.52 -15.26 20.49
CA ALA A 280 16.85 -14.89 21.87
C ALA A 280 15.69 -14.18 22.59
N PHE A 281 14.90 -13.38 21.88
CA PHE A 281 13.73 -12.69 22.45
C PHE A 281 12.51 -13.62 22.50
N ALA A 282 12.28 -14.39 21.44
CA ALA A 282 11.14 -15.31 21.37
C ALA A 282 11.14 -16.36 22.51
N GLY A 283 12.32 -16.81 22.94
CA GLY A 283 12.47 -17.74 24.07
C GLY A 283 12.57 -17.08 25.45
N ASN A 284 12.47 -15.74 25.55
CA ASN A 284 12.68 -15.01 26.79
C ASN A 284 11.61 -13.92 27.00
N GLU A 285 10.62 -14.24 27.83
CA GLU A 285 9.50 -13.34 28.16
C GLU A 285 9.97 -12.00 28.70
N ARG A 286 11.01 -11.98 29.54
CA ARG A 286 11.54 -10.74 30.12
C ARG A 286 12.15 -9.84 29.06
N LEU A 287 12.92 -10.38 28.11
CA LEU A 287 13.46 -9.59 27.00
C LEU A 287 12.36 -9.06 26.08
N THR A 288 11.36 -9.90 25.78
CA THR A 288 10.19 -9.50 24.99
C THR A 288 9.38 -8.40 25.66
N GLN A 289 9.17 -8.49 26.97
CA GLN A 289 8.53 -7.44 27.75
C GLN A 289 9.38 -6.16 27.75
N THR A 290 10.69 -6.28 27.98
CA THR A 290 11.62 -5.12 28.03
C THR A 290 11.61 -4.33 26.72
N ILE A 291 11.68 -4.99 25.56
CA ILE A 291 11.64 -4.30 24.27
C ILE A 291 10.27 -3.70 23.97
N SER A 292 9.18 -4.36 24.38
CA SER A 292 7.82 -3.85 24.21
C SER A 292 7.56 -2.61 25.07
N GLU A 293 8.01 -2.62 26.33
CA GLU A 293 7.97 -1.46 27.22
C GLU A 293 8.83 -0.32 26.68
N ALA A 294 10.05 -0.61 26.20
CA ALA A 294 10.91 0.41 25.60
C ALA A 294 10.28 1.05 24.35
N PHE A 295 9.60 0.26 23.51
CA PHE A 295 8.85 0.78 22.35
C PHE A 295 7.74 1.72 22.79
N PHE A 296 6.93 1.29 23.75
CA PHE A 296 5.83 2.09 24.29
C PHE A 296 6.34 3.40 24.90
N GLU A 297 7.38 3.33 25.73
CA GLU A 297 8.01 4.49 26.38
C GLU A 297 8.59 5.48 25.37
N MET A 298 9.17 4.98 24.27
CA MET A 298 9.65 5.81 23.17
C MET A 298 8.50 6.52 22.45
N VAL A 299 7.44 5.81 22.06
CA VAL A 299 6.28 6.42 21.37
C VAL A 299 5.62 7.46 22.28
N ARG A 300 5.42 7.12 23.56
CA ARG A 300 4.90 8.04 24.58
C ARG A 300 5.77 9.29 24.67
N SER A 301 7.09 9.14 24.77
CA SER A 301 8.03 10.27 24.82
C SER A 301 7.92 11.16 23.59
N ILE A 302 7.90 10.57 22.38
CA ILE A 302 7.78 11.34 21.14
C ILE A 302 6.48 12.15 21.13
N VAL A 303 5.34 11.50 21.38
CA VAL A 303 4.03 12.18 21.36
C VAL A 303 3.98 13.29 22.42
N THR A 304 4.41 13.04 23.66
CA THR A 304 4.37 14.04 24.72
C THR A 304 5.31 15.22 24.45
N GLN A 305 6.54 14.95 24.01
CA GLN A 305 7.53 16.00 23.78
C GLN A 305 7.18 16.85 22.55
N GLU A 306 6.77 16.23 21.44
CA GLU A 306 6.34 16.99 20.25
C GLU A 306 5.08 17.80 20.53
N ARG A 307 4.12 17.23 21.28
CA ARG A 307 2.87 17.94 21.62
C ARG A 307 3.11 19.18 22.49
N SER A 308 4.23 19.22 23.22
CA SER A 308 4.61 20.36 24.06
C SER A 308 5.11 21.56 23.25
N VAL A 309 5.53 21.36 22.00
CA VAL A 309 6.08 22.40 21.13
C VAL A 309 5.17 22.74 19.94
N ALA A 310 4.41 21.77 19.44
CA ALA A 310 3.49 21.93 18.32
C ALA A 310 2.26 21.01 18.48
N PRO A 311 1.17 21.23 17.72
CA PRO A 311 0.03 20.31 17.73
C PRO A 311 0.44 18.90 17.28
N ALA A 312 -0.17 17.88 17.90
CA ALA A 312 0.02 16.49 17.51
C ALA A 312 -1.30 15.88 17.03
N TYR A 313 -1.21 14.99 16.07
CA TYR A 313 -2.32 14.41 15.36
C TYR A 313 -2.14 12.90 15.23
N ILE A 314 -3.26 12.19 15.12
CA ILE A 314 -3.29 10.77 14.74
C ILE A 314 -4.24 10.54 13.58
N THR A 315 -3.98 9.52 12.79
CA THR A 315 -4.90 9.04 11.76
C THR A 315 -5.90 8.03 12.34
N ASN A 316 -7.03 7.81 11.64
CA ASN A 316 -8.13 6.98 12.13
C ASN A 316 -7.79 5.49 12.28
N ASP A 317 -6.86 4.98 11.47
CA ASP A 317 -6.33 3.61 11.55
C ASP A 317 -5.70 3.27 12.90
N LEU A 318 -5.22 4.27 13.66
CA LEU A 318 -4.75 4.01 15.02
C LEU A 318 -5.89 3.55 15.94
N LEU A 319 -7.14 3.96 15.69
CA LEU A 319 -8.29 3.60 16.51
C LEU A 319 -8.76 2.16 16.28
N ALA A 320 -8.37 1.56 15.15
CA ALA A 320 -8.56 0.13 14.93
C ALA A 320 -7.64 -0.63 15.89
N GLY A 321 -8.23 -1.47 16.76
CA GLY A 321 -7.49 -2.21 17.77
C GLY A 321 -6.45 -3.14 17.15
N ASP A 322 -5.21 -2.68 17.01
CA ASP A 322 -4.08 -3.50 16.63
C ASP A 322 -3.43 -4.10 17.89
N SER A 323 -3.19 -5.41 17.84
CA SER A 323 -2.44 -6.13 18.87
C SER A 323 -1.00 -5.63 19.03
N SER A 324 -0.36 -5.14 17.95
CA SER A 324 1.05 -4.78 17.98
C SER A 324 1.29 -3.39 18.56
N ASN A 325 0.48 -2.40 18.18
CA ASN A 325 0.60 -1.02 18.64
C ASN A 325 -0.43 -0.62 19.72
N GLY A 326 -1.28 -1.58 20.14
CA GLY A 326 -2.45 -1.32 20.97
C GLY A 326 -2.18 -0.62 22.31
N GLN A 327 -1.02 -0.85 22.94
CA GLN A 327 -0.67 -0.13 24.17
C GLN A 327 -0.45 1.37 23.94
N ALA A 328 0.27 1.73 22.87
CA ALA A 328 0.52 3.12 22.51
C ALA A 328 -0.78 3.81 22.09
N THR A 329 -1.56 3.20 21.21
CA THR A 329 -2.89 3.70 20.82
C THR A 329 -3.78 3.92 22.03
N LYS A 330 -3.92 2.92 22.89
CA LYS A 330 -4.80 3.00 24.07
C LYS A 330 -4.35 4.11 25.00
N TRP A 331 -3.05 4.30 25.20
CA TRP A 331 -2.55 5.41 25.98
C TRP A 331 -2.92 6.76 25.34
N ILE A 332 -2.75 6.93 24.03
CA ILE A 332 -3.12 8.18 23.33
C ILE A 332 -4.61 8.48 23.54
N THR A 333 -5.50 7.53 23.25
CA THR A 333 -6.96 7.75 23.33
C THR A 333 -7.49 7.91 24.76
N GLN A 334 -6.72 7.49 25.78
CA GLN A 334 -7.05 7.70 27.18
C GLN A 334 -6.53 9.03 27.75
N ASN A 335 -5.49 9.62 27.15
CA ASN A 335 -4.83 10.82 27.67
C ASN A 335 -5.15 12.09 26.88
N TYR A 336 -5.72 11.97 25.69
CA TYR A 336 -6.08 13.10 24.83
C TYR A 336 -7.52 12.99 24.35
N GLN A 337 -8.20 14.14 24.29
CA GLN A 337 -9.44 14.24 23.53
C GLN A 337 -9.10 14.25 22.03
N LEU A 338 -9.76 13.39 21.27
CA LEU A 338 -9.61 13.34 19.82
C LEU A 338 -10.55 14.36 19.17
N VAL A 339 -9.97 15.38 18.55
CA VAL A 339 -10.72 16.41 17.82
C VAL A 339 -10.62 16.14 16.32
N PRO A 340 -11.67 15.65 15.66
CA PRO A 340 -11.63 15.38 14.22
C PRO A 340 -11.47 16.67 13.43
N GLN A 341 -10.47 16.71 12.56
CA GLN A 341 -10.17 17.81 11.64
C GLN A 341 -9.66 17.24 10.32
N GLY A 342 -10.28 17.64 9.20
CA GLY A 342 -9.94 17.08 7.89
C GLY A 342 -9.93 15.55 7.93
N LEU A 343 -8.76 14.95 7.68
CA LEU A 343 -8.55 13.50 7.65
C LEU A 343 -7.79 12.95 8.89
N VAL A 344 -7.62 13.76 9.94
CA VAL A 344 -6.89 13.40 11.17
C VAL A 344 -7.66 13.75 12.44
N PHE A 345 -7.20 13.26 13.58
CA PHE A 345 -7.63 13.72 14.90
C PHE A 345 -6.51 14.53 15.55
N GLU A 346 -6.77 15.77 15.92
CA GLU A 346 -5.87 16.50 16.81
C GLU A 346 -5.98 15.95 18.24
N LEU A 347 -4.84 15.85 18.91
CA LEU A 347 -4.72 15.44 20.30
C LEU A 347 -4.86 16.66 21.23
N ALA A 348 -6.08 16.92 21.71
CA ALA A 348 -6.38 18.01 22.64
C ALA A 348 -6.22 17.55 24.11
N THR A 349 -5.80 18.47 24.99
CA THR A 349 -5.55 18.21 26.41
C THR A 349 -6.74 18.50 27.32
N ASP A 350 -7.73 19.22 26.82
CA ASP A 350 -8.98 19.49 27.51
C ASP A 350 -10.16 18.93 26.72
N SER A 351 -11.34 18.96 27.33
CA SER A 351 -12.58 18.49 26.72
C SER A 351 -13.42 19.61 26.09
N THR A 352 -12.87 20.83 26.01
CA THR A 352 -13.61 21.99 25.54
C THR A 352 -13.81 21.94 24.03
N PHE A 353 -14.82 22.67 23.53
CA PHE A 353 -15.04 22.75 22.10
C PHE A 353 -13.85 23.46 21.43
N GLN A 354 -13.18 22.75 20.53
CA GLN A 354 -12.10 23.28 19.71
C GLN A 354 -12.70 23.73 18.39
N ASP A 355 -12.83 25.05 18.20
CA ASP A 355 -13.38 25.63 16.99
C ASP A 355 -12.35 25.67 15.86
N SER A 356 -12.04 24.49 15.33
CA SER A 356 -11.11 24.36 14.21
C SER A 356 -11.81 24.70 12.88
N PRO A 357 -11.11 25.39 11.96
CA PRO A 357 -11.68 25.76 10.66
C PRO A 357 -12.00 24.52 9.83
N GLU A 358 -13.07 24.60 9.03
CA GLU A 358 -13.37 23.58 8.03
C GLU A 358 -12.34 23.65 6.90
N ARG A 359 -11.86 22.48 6.47
CA ARG A 359 -10.90 22.33 5.38
C ARG A 359 -11.63 21.73 4.19
N GLU A 360 -11.53 22.38 3.05
CA GLU A 360 -12.05 21.84 1.80
C GLU A 360 -11.16 20.68 1.36
N LEU A 361 -11.74 19.48 1.29
CA LEU A 361 -11.02 18.26 0.92
C LEU A 361 -11.03 18.09 -0.60
N GLN A 362 -9.83 17.93 -1.19
CA GLN A 362 -9.69 17.58 -2.60
C GLN A 362 -10.11 16.13 -2.82
N THR A 363 -11.19 15.91 -3.58
CA THR A 363 -11.80 14.58 -3.78
C THR A 363 -11.91 14.21 -5.27
N ARG A 364 -11.09 14.84 -6.12
CA ARG A 364 -11.06 14.58 -7.57
C ARG A 364 -10.80 13.10 -7.85
N GLY A 365 -11.66 12.49 -8.67
CA GLY A 365 -11.59 11.06 -8.97
C GLY A 365 -12.02 10.12 -7.85
N LEU A 366 -12.36 10.60 -6.64
CA LEU A 366 -12.71 9.73 -5.51
C LEU A 366 -14.16 9.26 -5.56
N ALA A 367 -15.09 10.15 -5.94
CA ALA A 367 -16.52 9.85 -6.01
C ALA A 367 -17.26 10.58 -7.16
N ASP A 368 -16.53 11.27 -8.03
CA ASP A 368 -17.10 12.09 -9.12
C ASP A 368 -17.35 11.29 -10.42
N GLY A 369 -16.98 10.01 -10.44
CA GLY A 369 -17.13 9.11 -11.59
C GLY A 369 -16.09 9.31 -12.69
N THR A 370 -15.07 10.15 -12.50
CA THR A 370 -14.00 10.36 -13.48
C THR A 370 -12.99 9.20 -13.51
N LEU A 371 -12.86 8.47 -12.40
CA LEU A 371 -12.10 7.23 -12.27
C LEU A 371 -13.03 6.07 -11.92
N GLN A 372 -12.62 4.85 -12.30
CA GLN A 372 -13.32 3.62 -11.94
C GLN A 372 -12.37 2.73 -11.15
N PHE A 373 -12.88 2.16 -10.06
CA PHE A 373 -12.15 1.27 -9.18
C PHE A 373 -12.81 -0.10 -9.20
N GLU A 374 -12.00 -1.15 -9.08
CA GLU A 374 -12.52 -2.48 -8.77
C GLU A 374 -13.00 -2.51 -7.31
N ASN A 375 -13.90 -3.45 -6.98
CA ASN A 375 -14.46 -3.53 -5.62
C ASN A 375 -13.39 -3.86 -4.56
N ASP A 376 -12.29 -4.48 -4.96
CA ASP A 376 -11.13 -4.82 -4.14
C ASP A 376 -9.98 -3.82 -4.26
N ASP A 377 -10.19 -2.69 -4.94
CA ASP A 377 -9.20 -1.61 -5.04
C ASP A 377 -8.97 -0.94 -3.67
N VAL A 378 -7.73 -0.54 -3.40
CA VAL A 378 -7.32 0.14 -2.16
C VAL A 378 -8.11 1.44 -1.93
N VAL A 379 -8.49 2.13 -3.01
CA VAL A 379 -9.29 3.35 -2.93
C VAL A 379 -10.65 3.07 -2.30
N GLU A 380 -11.35 2.04 -2.79
CA GLU A 380 -12.66 1.63 -2.29
C GLU A 380 -12.57 1.02 -0.88
N LEU A 381 -11.53 0.23 -0.62
CA LEU A 381 -11.38 -0.51 0.64
C LEU A 381 -10.81 0.33 1.79
N LYS A 382 -10.01 1.36 1.51
CA LYS A 382 -9.25 2.09 2.55
C LYS A 382 -9.34 3.60 2.45
N VAL A 383 -9.17 4.18 1.25
CA VAL A 383 -9.10 5.64 1.11
C VAL A 383 -10.48 6.27 1.29
N LEU A 384 -11.46 5.89 0.47
CA LEU A 384 -12.83 6.42 0.55
C LEU A 384 -13.49 6.18 1.94
N PRO A 385 -13.33 5.00 2.57
CA PRO A 385 -13.77 4.79 3.95
C PRO A 385 -13.14 5.76 4.96
N THR A 386 -11.88 6.16 4.77
CA THR A 386 -11.22 7.12 5.66
C THR A 386 -11.85 8.51 5.55
N TYR A 387 -12.07 9.02 4.33
CA TYR A 387 -12.75 10.30 4.11
C TYR A 387 -14.14 10.30 4.77
N THR A 388 -14.94 9.29 4.44
CA THR A 388 -16.32 9.20 4.93
C THR A 388 -16.38 9.03 6.45
N THR A 389 -15.50 8.23 7.04
CA THR A 389 -15.39 8.05 8.50
C THR A 389 -14.99 9.35 9.19
N MET A 390 -14.00 10.07 8.66
CA MET A 390 -13.55 11.33 9.25
C MET A 390 -14.60 12.43 9.16
N LEU A 391 -15.33 12.54 8.04
CA LEU A 391 -16.47 13.44 7.91
C LEU A 391 -17.58 13.09 8.92
N ILE A 392 -17.94 11.80 9.07
CA ILE A 392 -18.92 11.37 10.08
C ILE A 392 -18.46 11.74 11.49
N ASN A 393 -17.20 11.51 11.82
CA ASN A 393 -16.65 11.87 13.13
C ASN A 393 -16.69 13.38 13.37
N ARG A 394 -16.35 14.19 12.36
CA ARG A 394 -16.46 15.65 12.42
C ARG A 394 -17.90 16.11 12.63
N GLY A 395 -18.86 15.55 11.89
CA GLY A 395 -20.28 15.86 12.06
C GLY A 395 -20.79 15.53 13.46
N ARG A 396 -20.41 14.35 14.01
CA ARG A 396 -20.75 13.95 15.38
C ARG A 396 -20.12 14.86 16.43
N TYR A 397 -18.86 15.23 16.27
CA TYR A 397 -18.19 16.18 17.15
C TYR A 397 -18.89 17.53 17.18
N LEU A 398 -19.22 18.09 16.02
CA LEU A 398 -19.95 19.35 15.91
C LEU A 398 -21.33 19.26 16.57
N ALA A 399 -22.08 18.17 16.32
CA ALA A 399 -23.39 17.95 16.93
C ALA A 399 -23.32 17.84 18.46
N LEU A 400 -22.28 17.17 19.00
CA LEU A 400 -22.05 17.06 20.45
C LEU A 400 -21.90 18.42 21.14
N PHE A 401 -21.32 19.41 20.45
CA PHE A 401 -21.13 20.77 20.93
C PHE A 401 -22.20 21.75 20.42
N ASN A 402 -23.37 21.26 20.03
CA ASN A 402 -24.53 22.03 19.55
C ASN A 402 -24.29 22.86 18.28
N GLN A 403 -23.24 22.55 17.50
CA GLN A 403 -22.94 23.19 16.21
C GLN A 403 -23.72 22.51 15.07
N HIS A 404 -25.05 22.45 15.20
CA HIS A 404 -25.89 21.64 14.31
C HIS A 404 -25.89 22.08 12.84
N GLU A 405 -25.78 23.40 12.56
CA GLU A 405 -25.69 23.90 11.18
C GLU A 405 -24.45 23.35 10.46
N ARG A 406 -23.30 23.40 11.13
CA ARG A 406 -22.03 22.87 10.61
C ARG A 406 -22.04 21.35 10.53
N ALA A 407 -22.60 20.67 11.53
CA ALA A 407 -22.76 19.22 11.51
C ALA A 407 -23.56 18.76 10.27
N ILE A 408 -24.65 19.45 9.93
CA ILE A 408 -25.47 19.17 8.75
C ILE A 408 -24.65 19.29 7.46
N ALA A 409 -23.82 20.33 7.33
CA ALA A 409 -22.99 20.53 6.13
C ALA A 409 -22.02 19.36 5.94
N VAL A 410 -21.33 18.96 7.02
CA VAL A 410 -20.37 17.86 6.99
C VAL A 410 -21.03 16.50 6.72
N PHE A 411 -22.21 16.22 7.29
CA PHE A 411 -22.92 14.98 6.98
C PHE A 411 -23.38 14.91 5.51
N LYS A 412 -23.74 16.04 4.92
CA LYS A 412 -24.06 16.11 3.48
C LYS A 412 -22.83 15.83 2.62
N GLU A 413 -21.67 16.33 3.00
CA GLU A 413 -20.41 16.05 2.31
C GLU A 413 -20.08 14.54 2.35
N ALA A 414 -20.23 13.90 3.52
CA ALA A 414 -20.05 12.45 3.64
C ALA A 414 -21.00 11.68 2.69
N LEU A 415 -22.25 12.11 2.60
CA LEU A 415 -23.27 11.50 1.73
C LEU A 415 -23.06 11.79 0.25
N ALA A 416 -22.37 12.88 -0.10
CA ALA A 416 -21.96 13.15 -1.48
C ALA A 416 -20.88 12.16 -1.93
N LEU A 417 -19.96 11.79 -1.03
CA LEU A 417 -18.95 10.75 -1.30
C LEU A 417 -19.55 9.34 -1.31
N ASN A 418 -20.44 9.03 -0.38
CA ASN A 418 -21.15 7.75 -0.37
C ASN A 418 -22.59 7.94 0.16
N PRO A 419 -23.59 7.88 -0.73
CA PRO A 419 -24.99 8.07 -0.34
C PRO A 419 -25.52 7.02 0.63
N ARG A 420 -24.87 5.85 0.76
CA ARG A 420 -25.35 4.68 1.53
C ARG A 420 -24.94 4.72 3.01
N LEU A 421 -24.25 5.77 3.48
CA LEU A 421 -23.77 5.88 4.86
C LEU A 421 -24.91 6.11 5.86
N THR A 422 -25.34 5.06 6.56
CA THR A 422 -26.41 5.14 7.58
C THR A 422 -26.09 6.16 8.68
N ALA A 423 -24.88 6.12 9.25
CA ALA A 423 -24.48 7.02 10.32
C ALA A 423 -24.53 8.51 9.92
N ALA A 424 -24.22 8.84 8.66
CA ALA A 424 -24.31 10.20 8.15
C ALA A 424 -25.78 10.63 7.96
N ARG A 425 -26.65 9.73 7.49
CA ARG A 425 -28.10 10.02 7.35
C ARG A 425 -28.76 10.25 8.70
N GLU A 426 -28.44 9.43 9.70
CA GLU A 426 -28.95 9.57 11.07
C GLU A 426 -28.48 10.88 11.69
N GLY A 427 -27.18 11.18 11.66
CA GLY A 427 -26.64 12.42 12.20
C GLY A 427 -27.19 13.68 11.51
N LEU A 428 -27.43 13.61 10.19
CA LEU A 428 -28.10 14.67 9.42
C LEU A 428 -29.54 14.89 9.90
N ALA A 429 -30.31 13.81 10.08
CA ALA A 429 -31.70 13.89 10.53
C ALA A 429 -31.80 14.45 11.95
N GLU A 430 -30.96 13.97 12.87
CA GLU A 430 -30.91 14.42 14.27
C GLU A 430 -30.54 15.90 14.38
N SER A 431 -29.48 16.33 13.69
CA SER A 431 -29.05 17.73 13.71
C SER A 431 -30.09 18.67 13.07
N THR A 432 -30.77 18.21 12.01
CA THR A 432 -31.86 18.96 11.38
C THR A 432 -33.06 19.10 12.31
N ALA A 433 -33.40 18.05 13.07
CA ALA A 433 -34.50 18.10 14.04
C ALA A 433 -34.20 19.10 15.17
N LYS A 434 -32.94 19.16 15.64
CA LYS A 434 -32.51 20.12 16.67
C LYS A 434 -32.63 21.58 16.23
N LEU A 435 -32.34 21.92 14.97
CA LEU A 435 -32.53 23.28 14.46
C LEU A 435 -34.01 23.66 14.27
N ARG A 436 -34.90 22.69 14.06
CA ARG A 436 -36.34 22.95 13.93
C ARG A 436 -37.05 23.18 15.27
N THR A 437 -36.38 22.87 16.37
CA THR A 437 -36.91 22.99 17.74
C THR A 437 -36.05 24.02 18.47
N PRO A 438 -36.34 25.33 18.33
CA PRO A 438 -35.49 26.41 18.84
C PRO A 438 -35.36 26.45 20.35
#